data_AF-A0AA38G0Q3-F1
#
_entry.id   AF-A0AA38G0Q3-F1
#
_cell.length_a   1.000
_cell.length_b   1.000
_cell.length_c   1.000
_cell.angle_alpha   90.00
_cell.angle_beta   90.00
_cell.angle_gamma   90.00
#
_symmetry.space_group_name_H-M   'P 1'
#
loop_
_entity.id
_entity.type
_entity.pdbx_description
1 polymer ?
#
loop_
_entity_poly.entity_id
_entity_poly.type
_entity_poly.pdbx_seq_one_letter_code
_entity_poly.pdbx_strand_id
1 'polypeptide(L)' 'CQQGGGTGFVMIPPWGAPIPVVHKLKFECTNNKAEYEAFVLGLQNAINLNARHIDIFNDSELIINQVT' A
#
# COMPACT_ATOMS: atom_id res chain seq x y z
N CYS A 1 -8.31 22.66 -9.66
CA CYS A 1 -8.54 21.47 -8.80
C CYS A 1 -8.13 20.24 -9.59
N GLN A 2 -6.98 19.63 -9.30
CA GLN A 2 -6.62 18.37 -9.97
C GLN A 2 -7.40 17.24 -9.28
N GLN A 3 -8.46 16.77 -9.94
CA GLN A 3 -9.22 15.58 -9.56
C GLN A 3 -8.26 14.38 -9.51
N GLY A 4 -7.96 13.89 -8.31
CA GLY A 4 -7.05 12.76 -8.12
C GLY A 4 -7.17 12.23 -6.70
N GLY A 5 -7.11 10.91 -6.56
CA GLY A 5 -7.12 10.24 -5.27
C GLY A 5 -5.76 10.28 -4.57
N GLY A 6 -5.72 9.84 -3.32
CA GLY A 6 -4.50 9.58 -2.57
C GLY A 6 -4.49 8.15 -2.07
N THR A 7 -3.32 7.55 -1.97
CA THR A 7 -3.13 6.25 -1.34
C THR A 7 -1.89 6.27 -0.46
N GLY A 8 -1.83 5.39 0.53
CA GLY A 8 -0.68 5.28 1.40
C GLY A 8 -0.63 3.97 2.15
N PHE A 9 0.58 3.63 2.60
CA PHE A 9 0.86 2.48 3.44
C PHE A 9 1.98 2.83 4.41
N VAL A 10 2.14 2.01 5.45
CA VAL A 10 3.21 2.17 6.43
C VAL A 10 4.14 0.98 6.32
N MET A 11 5.42 1.22 6.08
CA MET A 11 6.45 0.18 6.16
C MET A 11 7.00 0.14 7.57
N ILE A 12 7.04 -1.05 8.17
CA ILE A 12 7.59 -1.26 9.51
C ILE A 12 8.83 -2.15 9.36
N PRO A 13 10.04 -1.56 9.27
CA PRO A 13 11.26 -2.35 9.26
C PRO A 13 11.51 -2.93 10.67
N PRO A 14 12.04 -4.16 10.79
CA PRO A 14 12.29 -4.77 12.10
C PRO A 14 13.39 -4.08 12.92
N TRP A 15 14.18 -3.19 12.30
CA TRP A 15 15.29 -2.47 12.92
C TRP A 15 15.02 -0.97 13.10
N GLY A 16 13.81 -0.47 12.85
CA GLY A 16 13.58 0.97 12.77
C GLY A 16 12.17 1.42 13.06
N ALA A 17 11.97 2.73 12.93
CA ALA A 17 10.67 3.36 13.10
C ALA A 17 9.76 3.10 11.88
N PRO A 18 8.43 3.11 12.07
CA PRO A 18 7.48 3.07 10.97
C PRO A 18 7.70 4.21 9.97
N ILE A 19 7.68 3.89 8.68
CA ILE A 19 7.90 4.83 7.58
C ILE A 19 6.59 4.98 6.82
N PRO A 20 5.84 6.08 7.00
CA PRO A 20 4.64 6.34 6.23
C PRO A 20 5.02 6.71 4.79
N VAL A 21 4.37 6.06 3.83
CA VAL A 21 4.52 6.32 2.39
C VAL A 21 3.18 6.75 1.84
N VAL A 22 3.16 7.89 1.15
CA VAL A 22 1.95 8.46 0.55
C VAL A 22 2.20 8.72 -0.92
N HIS A 23 1.27 8.28 -1.77
CA HIS A 23 1.30 8.49 -3.21
C HIS A 23 0.05 9.23 -3.66
N LYS A 24 0.25 10.27 -4.46
CA LYS A 24 -0.84 10.96 -5.16
C LYS A 24 -1.19 10.16 -6.42
N LEU A 25 -2.43 9.69 -6.51
CA LEU A 25 -2.93 9.03 -7.70
C LEU A 25 -3.28 10.09 -8.74
N LYS A 26 -2.87 9.85 -9.98
CA LYS A 26 -3.12 10.76 -11.12
C LYS A 26 -4.48 10.54 -11.79
N PHE A 27 -5.34 9.74 -11.16
CA PHE A 27 -6.66 9.35 -11.63
C PHE A 27 -7.68 9.44 -10.50
N GLU A 28 -8.95 9.56 -10.86
CA GLU A 28 -10.04 9.41 -9.89
C GLU A 28 -10.13 7.97 -9.40
N CYS A 29 -10.15 7.78 -8.09
CA CYS A 29 -10.24 6.46 -7.48
C CYS A 29 -11.34 6.41 -6.43
N THR A 30 -11.95 5.24 -6.29
CA THR A 30 -12.72 4.88 -5.10
C THR A 30 -11.77 4.44 -3.98
N ASN A 31 -12.25 4.34 -2.74
CA ASN A 31 -11.43 3.87 -1.60
C ASN A 31 -10.82 2.50 -1.87
N ASN A 32 -11.61 1.52 -2.30
CA ASN A 32 -11.12 0.17 -2.60
C ASN A 32 -10.01 0.18 -3.67
N LYS A 33 -10.11 1.09 -4.65
CA LYS A 33 -9.08 1.23 -5.68
C LYS A 33 -7.82 1.91 -5.10
N ALA A 34 -7.96 2.89 -4.20
CA ALA A 34 -6.83 3.46 -3.48
C ALA A 34 -6.12 2.41 -2.62
N GLU A 35 -6.87 1.61 -1.85
CA GLU A 35 -6.34 0.54 -1.01
C GLU A 35 -5.60 -0.51 -1.84
N TYR A 36 -6.16 -0.90 -2.99
CA TYR A 36 -5.51 -1.83 -3.91
C TYR A 36 -4.18 -1.27 -4.42
N GLU A 37 -4.14 0.00 -4.81
CA GLU A 37 -2.90 0.67 -5.22
C GLU A 37 -1.88 0.77 -4.08
N ALA A 38 -2.32 1.03 -2.85
CA ALA A 38 -1.45 1.00 -1.66
C ALA A 38 -0.82 -0.37 -1.47
N PHE A 39 -1.62 -1.44 -1.59
CA PHE A 39 -1.16 -2.81 -1.45
C PHE A 39 -0.11 -3.16 -2.51
N VAL A 40 -0.38 -2.86 -3.79
CA VAL A 40 0.57 -3.11 -4.89
C VAL A 40 1.86 -2.31 -4.72
N LEU A 41 1.77 -1.02 -4.40
CA LEU A 41 2.94 -0.17 -4.16
C LEU A 41 3.75 -0.65 -2.95
N GLY A 42 3.09 -1.10 -1.89
CA GLY A 42 3.73 -1.69 -0.71
C GLY A 42 4.55 -2.93 -1.07
N LEU A 43 3.97 -3.85 -1.85
CA LEU A 43 4.66 -5.03 -2.36
C LEU A 43 5.87 -4.68 -3.24
N GLN A 44 5.71 -3.74 -4.17
CA GLN A 44 6.81 -3.28 -5.01
C GLN A 44 7.96 -2.69 -4.18
N ASN A 45 7.65 -1.92 -3.14
CA ASN A 45 8.67 -1.39 -2.24
C ASN A 45 9.37 -2.51 -1.46
N ALA A 46 8.63 -3.50 -0.96
CA ALA A 46 9.23 -4.64 -0.28
C ALA A 46 10.19 -5.43 -1.19
N ILE A 47 9.81 -5.64 -2.46
CA ILE A 47 10.67 -6.28 -3.47
C ILE A 47 11.93 -5.44 -3.71
N ASN A 48 11.80 -4.12 -3.89
CA ASN A 48 12.94 -3.23 -4.10
C ASN A 48 13.90 -3.19 -2.90
N LEU A 49 13.40 -3.44 -1.71
CA LEU A 49 14.18 -3.57 -0.48
C LEU A 49 14.75 -4.99 -0.27
N ASN A 50 14.57 -5.90 -1.24
CA ASN A 50 14.96 -7.30 -1.17
C ASN A 50 14.40 -8.03 0.07
N ALA A 51 13.20 -7.66 0.51
CA ALA A 51 12.53 -8.34 1.61
C ALA A 51 12.21 -9.80 1.22
N ARG A 52 12.60 -10.76 2.07
CA ARG A 52 12.32 -12.19 1.87
C ARG A 52 11.02 -12.65 2.51
N HIS A 53 10.61 -11.97 3.57
CA HIS A 53 9.40 -12.24 4.33
C HIS A 53 8.74 -10.90 4.61
N ILE A 54 7.42 -10.84 4.41
CA ILE A 54 6.60 -9.67 4.69
C ILE A 54 5.32 -10.13 5.38
N ASP A 55 4.92 -9.38 6.39
CA ASP A 55 3.59 -9.46 6.98
C ASP A 55 2.80 -8.24 6.49
N ILE A 56 1.61 -8.48 5.94
CA ILE A 56 0.76 -7.41 5.42
C ILE A 56 -0.49 -7.32 6.27
N PHE A 57 -0.72 -6.12 6.80
CA PHE A 57 -1.92 -5.76 7.53
C PHE A 57 -2.74 -4.83 6.64
N ASN A 58 -3.94 -5.25 6.31
CA ASN A 58 -4.87 -4.50 5.47
C ASN A 58 -6.27 -4.62 6.10
N ASP A 59 -7.06 -3.56 6.01
CA ASP A 59 -8.44 -3.49 6.51
C ASP A 59 -9.49 -3.76 5.43
N SER A 60 -9.07 -3.85 4.16
CA SER A 60 -9.91 -4.16 3.02
C SER A 60 -10.18 -5.66 2.95
N GLU A 61 -11.35 -6.07 3.42
CA GLU A 61 -11.83 -7.45 3.33
C GLU A 61 -11.78 -7.98 1.89
N LEU A 62 -12.02 -7.11 0.90
CA LEU A 62 -11.93 -7.47 -0.52
C LEU A 62 -10.51 -7.87 -0.92
N ILE A 63 -9.49 -7.12 -0.50
CA ILE A 63 -8.09 -7.44 -0.82
C ILE A 63 -7.70 -8.73 -0.10
N ILE A 64 -8.05 -8.87 1.18
CA ILE A 64 -7.78 -10.08 1.97
C ILE A 64 -8.34 -11.30 1.25
N ASN A 65 -9.62 -11.29 0.89
CA ASN A 65 -10.30 -12.41 0.22
C ASN A 65 -9.75 -12.76 -1.17
N GLN A 66 -9.00 -11.85 -1.82
CA GLN A 66 -8.39 -12.11 -3.13
C GLN A 66 -6.98 -12.70 -3.03
N VAL A 67 -6.30 -12.51 -1.90
CA VAL A 67 -4.90 -12.94 -1.71
C VAL A 67 -4.75 -14.13 -0.77
N THR A 68 -5.81 -14.48 -0.02
CA THR A 68 -5.91 -15.69 0.81
C THR A 68 -6.81 -16.72 0.16
#